data_AF-A0A0Q8FTA6-F1
#
_entry.id   AF-A0A0Q8FTA6-F1
#
_cell.length_a   1.000
_cell.length_b   1.000
_cell.length_c   1.000
_cell.angle_alpha   90.00
_cell.angle_beta   90.00
_cell.angle_gamma   90.00
#
_symmetry.space_group_name_H-M   'P 1'
#
loop_
_entity.id
_entity.type
_entity.pdbx_description
1 polymer ?
#
loop_
_entity_poly.entity_id
_entity_poly.type
_entity_poly.pdbx_seq_one_letter_code
_entity_poly.pdbx_strand_id
1 'polypeptide(L)'
;MVRVVPWVGLAALISLGSTASTSAAHAASFDCAKAGTPTEKAICKDPAVSKLDEQVAAAFKTAQGLWPAGNWSTYIRTEQREWLRDRNGICKADVACLKQDYQRRLSFLTHPSLKWMGRYVAGRCPHDGVYMDVTQNYPDAGIGVELYICPDPKGNMLLQARGDVDASGKLSFEDAGCPRVLTFTQDVATLSAPKTERCAMGTDLHVFRRDPAKSPYLSE
;
A
#
# COMPACT_ATOMS: atom_id res chain seq x y z
N MET A 1 -31.92 -10.63 89.69
CA MET A 1 -32.42 -11.96 89.28
C MET A 1 -31.91 -12.26 87.89
N VAL A 2 -31.41 -13.48 87.73
CA VAL A 2 -30.72 -14.06 86.56
C VAL A 2 -31.66 -14.19 85.36
N ARG A 3 -31.13 -13.99 84.13
CA ARG A 3 -31.26 -14.96 83.02
C ARG A 3 -30.40 -14.59 81.81
N VAL A 4 -29.42 -15.45 81.59
CA VAL A 4 -28.61 -15.63 80.39
C VAL A 4 -29.45 -16.44 79.39
N VAL A 5 -29.44 -16.07 78.09
CA VAL A 5 -29.58 -17.03 76.98
C VAL A 5 -28.70 -16.55 75.82
N PRO A 6 -27.77 -17.39 75.32
CA PRO A 6 -26.99 -17.13 74.11
C PRO A 6 -27.76 -17.67 72.90
N TRP A 7 -27.67 -17.03 71.73
CA TRP A 7 -27.92 -17.72 70.46
C TRP A 7 -26.90 -17.29 69.41
N VAL A 8 -26.20 -18.33 68.95
CA VAL A 8 -25.29 -18.39 67.83
C VAL A 8 -26.07 -18.11 66.55
N GLY A 9 -25.55 -17.21 65.72
CA GLY A 9 -26.01 -17.01 64.35
C GLY A 9 -24.84 -16.59 63.47
N LEU A 10 -24.14 -17.57 62.88
CA LEU A 10 -23.23 -17.32 61.76
C LEU A 10 -24.06 -16.79 60.58
N ALA A 11 -23.94 -15.50 60.27
CA ALA A 11 -24.38 -14.97 58.98
C ALA A 11 -23.20 -15.08 58.01
N ALA A 12 -23.29 -16.04 57.08
CA ALA A 12 -22.34 -16.27 56.02
C ALA A 12 -22.28 -15.05 55.07
N LEU A 13 -21.11 -14.40 54.99
CA LEU A 13 -20.80 -13.41 53.96
C LEU A 13 -20.59 -14.15 52.63
N ILE A 14 -21.66 -14.26 51.82
CA ILE A 14 -21.54 -14.66 50.42
C ILE A 14 -21.18 -13.41 49.62
N SER A 15 -19.90 -13.06 49.61
CA SER A 15 -19.34 -12.12 48.65
C SER A 15 -19.33 -12.79 47.27
N LEU A 16 -20.40 -12.55 46.49
CA LEU A 16 -20.48 -12.91 45.08
C LEU A 16 -19.46 -12.05 44.31
N GLY A 17 -18.23 -12.57 44.20
CA GLY A 17 -17.18 -11.97 43.38
C GLY A 17 -17.64 -11.94 41.93
N SER A 18 -17.98 -10.75 41.43
CA SER A 18 -18.21 -10.51 40.01
C SER A 18 -16.88 -10.69 39.28
N THR A 19 -16.64 -11.88 38.71
CA THR A 19 -15.56 -12.07 37.75
C THR A 19 -15.94 -11.30 36.49
N ALA A 20 -15.55 -10.02 36.44
CA ALA A 20 -15.52 -9.27 35.21
C ALA A 20 -14.51 -9.96 34.29
N SER A 21 -15.02 -10.78 33.37
CA SER A 21 -14.27 -11.26 32.23
C SER A 21 -13.90 -10.03 31.40
N THR A 22 -12.77 -9.40 31.71
CA THR A 22 -12.13 -8.44 30.83
C THR A 22 -11.70 -9.21 29.59
N SER A 23 -12.60 -9.33 28.61
CA SER A 23 -12.21 -9.65 27.25
C SER A 23 -11.12 -8.64 26.91
N ALA A 24 -9.88 -9.12 26.78
CA ALA A 24 -8.79 -8.29 26.29
C ALA A 24 -9.31 -7.65 25.01
N ALA A 25 -9.49 -6.32 25.04
CA ALA A 25 -9.90 -5.57 23.88
C ALA A 25 -8.73 -5.65 22.90
N HIS A 26 -8.72 -6.69 22.07
CA HIS A 26 -7.88 -6.77 20.90
C HIS A 26 -8.41 -5.68 19.97
N ALA A 27 -7.73 -4.55 19.97
CA ALA A 27 -8.10 -3.45 19.12
C ALA A 27 -7.79 -3.90 17.68
N ALA A 28 -8.86 -4.10 16.92
CA ALA A 28 -8.81 -4.07 15.47
C ALA A 28 -9.00 -2.59 15.05
N SER A 29 -8.83 -2.29 13.78
CA SER A 29 -9.12 -0.96 13.23
C SER A 29 -10.62 -0.59 13.28
N PHE A 30 -11.48 -1.47 13.81
CA PHE A 30 -12.91 -1.33 13.99
C PHE A 30 -13.38 -1.92 15.33
N ASP A 31 -14.63 -1.60 15.70
CA ASP A 31 -15.26 -2.11 16.93
C ASP A 31 -15.65 -3.59 16.79
N CYS A 32 -14.92 -4.47 17.48
CA CYS A 32 -15.17 -5.90 17.48
C CYS A 32 -16.55 -6.32 18.00
N ALA A 33 -17.23 -5.48 18.80
CA ALA A 33 -18.61 -5.75 19.21
C ALA A 33 -19.60 -5.66 18.03
N LYS A 34 -19.20 -5.00 16.93
CA LYS A 34 -19.99 -4.83 15.70
C LYS A 34 -19.60 -5.80 14.58
N ALA A 35 -18.72 -6.76 14.84
CA ALA A 35 -18.27 -7.74 13.86
C ALA A 35 -19.44 -8.61 13.34
N GLY A 36 -19.84 -8.39 12.09
CA GLY A 36 -20.94 -9.09 11.43
C GLY A 36 -20.47 -10.22 10.52
N THR A 37 -19.30 -10.09 9.90
CA THR A 37 -18.80 -11.04 8.89
C THR A 37 -17.89 -12.13 9.50
N PRO A 38 -17.73 -13.29 8.84
CA PRO A 38 -16.74 -14.30 9.26
C PRO A 38 -15.32 -13.74 9.34
N THR A 39 -14.95 -12.86 8.42
CA THR A 39 -13.65 -12.18 8.40
C THR A 39 -13.45 -11.28 9.60
N GLU A 40 -14.41 -10.39 9.90
CA GLU A 40 -14.35 -9.50 11.06
C GLU A 40 -14.25 -10.30 12.36
N LYS A 41 -15.03 -11.38 12.50
CA LYS A 41 -14.96 -12.26 13.67
C LYS A 41 -13.60 -12.95 13.79
N ALA A 42 -12.98 -13.36 12.68
CA ALA A 42 -11.64 -13.94 12.68
C ALA A 42 -10.56 -12.91 13.07
N ILE A 43 -10.66 -11.68 12.55
CA ILE A 43 -9.77 -10.57 12.91
C ILE A 43 -9.84 -10.30 14.43
N CYS A 44 -11.05 -10.22 14.99
CA CYS A 44 -11.25 -9.96 16.41
C CYS A 44 -10.82 -11.10 17.34
N LYS A 45 -10.76 -12.35 16.84
CA LYS A 45 -10.40 -13.53 17.64
C LYS A 45 -8.91 -13.86 17.62
N ASP A 46 -8.19 -13.50 16.56
CA ASP A 46 -6.74 -13.73 16.45
C ASP A 46 -5.97 -12.42 16.70
N PRO A 47 -5.22 -12.31 17.82
CA PRO A 47 -4.50 -11.08 18.17
C PRO A 47 -3.46 -10.64 17.13
N ALA A 48 -2.85 -11.59 16.40
CA ALA A 48 -1.87 -11.27 15.37
C ALA A 48 -2.53 -10.70 14.11
N VAL A 49 -3.70 -11.21 13.72
CA VAL A 49 -4.50 -10.62 12.64
C VAL A 49 -5.04 -9.25 13.04
N SER A 50 -5.52 -9.09 14.28
CA SER A 50 -5.97 -7.80 14.82
C SER A 50 -4.87 -6.73 14.72
N LYS A 51 -3.65 -7.06 15.15
CA LYS A 51 -2.49 -6.15 15.06
C LYS A 51 -2.14 -5.80 13.62
N LEU A 52 -2.19 -6.77 12.71
CA LEU A 52 -1.94 -6.53 11.28
C LEU A 52 -3.00 -5.60 10.67
N ASP A 53 -4.26 -5.72 11.09
CA ASP A 53 -5.34 -4.83 10.67
C ASP A 53 -5.11 -3.38 11.12
N GLU A 54 -4.69 -3.17 12.37
CA GLU A 54 -4.27 -1.84 12.86
C GLU A 54 -3.09 -1.27 12.07
N GLN A 55 -2.08 -2.09 11.78
CA GLN A 55 -0.89 -1.69 11.02
C GLN A 55 -1.26 -1.27 9.60
N VAL A 56 -2.12 -2.04 8.91
CA VAL A 56 -2.61 -1.68 7.58
C VAL A 56 -3.46 -0.41 7.64
N ALA A 57 -4.31 -0.22 8.65
CA ALA A 57 -5.09 1.01 8.80
C ALA A 57 -4.19 2.24 8.99
N ALA A 58 -3.14 2.14 9.81
CA ALA A 58 -2.16 3.20 10.00
C ALA A 58 -1.35 3.47 8.72
N ALA A 59 -0.85 2.43 8.05
CA ALA A 59 -0.12 2.54 6.80
C ALA A 59 -0.98 3.16 5.69
N PHE A 60 -2.26 2.78 5.60
CA PHE A 60 -3.21 3.36 4.67
C PHE A 60 -3.41 4.85 4.92
N LYS A 61 -3.57 5.27 6.17
CA LYS A 61 -3.67 6.70 6.53
C LYS A 61 -2.44 7.49 6.09
N THR A 62 -1.24 6.94 6.30
CA THR A 62 0.01 7.56 5.82
C THR A 62 0.06 7.59 4.30
N ALA A 63 -0.26 6.48 3.64
CA ALA A 63 -0.23 6.35 2.18
C ALA A 63 -1.19 7.33 1.51
N GLN A 64 -2.36 7.59 2.08
CA GLN A 64 -3.31 8.59 1.56
C GLN A 64 -2.72 10.01 1.47
N GLY A 65 -1.77 10.35 2.33
CA GLY A 65 -1.14 11.67 2.40
C GLY A 65 0.14 11.83 1.59
N LEU A 66 0.59 10.79 0.88
CA LEU A 66 1.87 10.80 0.16
C LEU A 66 1.92 11.87 -0.94
N TRP A 67 0.86 12.01 -1.76
CA TRP A 67 0.71 13.11 -2.72
C TRP A 67 -0.58 13.89 -2.46
N PRO A 68 -0.47 15.19 -2.15
CA PRO A 68 -1.64 16.08 -2.07
C PRO A 68 -2.26 16.41 -3.44
N ALA A 69 -1.47 16.35 -4.51
CA ALA A 69 -1.90 16.72 -5.86
C ALA A 69 -2.43 15.51 -6.66
N GLY A 70 -3.27 15.80 -7.66
CA GLY A 70 -3.74 14.80 -8.60
C GLY A 70 -4.75 13.82 -8.01
N ASN A 71 -4.75 12.59 -8.54
CA ASN A 71 -5.73 11.57 -8.22
C ASN A 71 -5.30 10.62 -7.09
N TRP A 72 -4.19 10.93 -6.39
CA TRP A 72 -3.53 10.00 -5.47
C TRP A 72 -4.44 9.48 -4.37
N SER A 73 -5.12 10.38 -3.67
CA SER A 73 -6.03 10.01 -2.58
C SER A 73 -7.17 9.12 -3.08
N THR A 74 -7.71 9.42 -4.27
CA THR A 74 -8.78 8.64 -4.91
C THR A 74 -8.29 7.25 -5.29
N TYR A 75 -7.12 7.14 -5.93
CA TYR A 75 -6.51 5.88 -6.31
C TYR A 75 -6.27 4.97 -5.09
N ILE A 76 -5.57 5.47 -4.06
CA ILE A 76 -5.27 4.69 -2.85
C ILE A 76 -6.55 4.25 -2.13
N ARG A 77 -7.59 5.09 -2.09
CA ARG A 77 -8.90 4.71 -1.52
C ARG A 77 -9.60 3.62 -2.34
N THR A 78 -9.51 3.67 -3.66
CA THR A 78 -10.09 2.63 -4.53
C THR A 78 -9.35 1.31 -4.35
N GLU A 79 -8.02 1.31 -4.44
CA GLU A 79 -7.17 0.14 -4.16
C GLU A 79 -7.47 -0.48 -2.78
N GLN A 80 -7.66 0.33 -1.75
CA GLN A 80 -7.97 -0.17 -0.41
C GLN A 80 -9.35 -0.83 -0.35
N ARG A 81 -10.36 -0.26 -1.02
CA ARG A 81 -11.71 -0.84 -1.07
C ARG A 81 -11.73 -2.16 -1.83
N GLU A 82 -11.00 -2.23 -2.95
CA GLU A 82 -10.87 -3.45 -3.75
C GLU A 82 -10.15 -4.54 -2.97
N TRP A 83 -9.04 -4.20 -2.31
CA TRP A 83 -8.35 -5.14 -1.42
C TRP A 83 -9.26 -5.65 -0.29
N LEU A 84 -10.03 -4.77 0.38
CA LEU A 84 -10.99 -5.20 1.43
C LEU A 84 -12.05 -6.17 0.89
N ARG A 85 -12.58 -5.91 -0.30
CA ARG A 85 -13.54 -6.80 -0.99
C ARG A 85 -12.90 -8.16 -1.23
N ASP A 86 -11.70 -8.19 -1.81
CA ASP A 86 -11.02 -9.41 -2.21
C ASP A 86 -10.59 -10.24 -0.99
N ARG A 87 -10.02 -9.60 0.04
CA ARG A 87 -9.70 -10.22 1.34
C ARG A 87 -10.92 -10.92 1.94
N ASN A 88 -12.05 -10.21 2.00
CA ASN A 88 -13.29 -10.75 2.59
C ASN A 88 -13.84 -11.93 1.76
N GLY A 89 -13.78 -11.84 0.43
CA GLY A 89 -14.26 -12.88 -0.48
C GLY A 89 -13.40 -14.14 -0.49
N ILE A 90 -12.08 -13.97 -0.50
CA ILE A 90 -11.09 -15.05 -0.66
C ILE A 90 -10.78 -15.70 0.69
N CYS A 91 -10.33 -14.93 1.68
CA CYS A 91 -9.86 -15.50 2.94
C CYS A 91 -10.99 -15.88 3.90
N LYS A 92 -12.12 -15.17 3.89
CA LYS A 92 -13.22 -15.37 4.85
C LYS A 92 -12.68 -15.41 6.28
N ALA A 93 -12.86 -16.53 7.01
CA ALA A 93 -12.38 -16.72 8.38
C ALA A 93 -11.03 -17.45 8.48
N ASP A 94 -10.35 -17.75 7.36
CA ASP A 94 -9.04 -18.40 7.37
C ASP A 94 -7.96 -17.44 7.88
N VAL A 95 -7.48 -17.72 9.09
CA VAL A 95 -6.46 -16.92 9.78
C VAL A 95 -5.12 -16.92 9.04
N ALA A 96 -4.71 -18.04 8.42
CA ALA A 96 -3.45 -18.11 7.71
C ALA A 96 -3.49 -17.28 6.43
N CYS A 97 -4.61 -17.38 5.69
CA CYS A 97 -4.86 -16.52 4.53
C CYS A 97 -4.86 -15.04 4.92
N LEU A 98 -5.59 -14.67 5.98
CA LEU A 98 -5.64 -13.28 6.46
C LEU A 98 -4.25 -12.76 6.82
N LYS A 99 -3.43 -13.52 7.57
CA LYS A 99 -2.07 -13.09 7.93
C LYS A 99 -1.23 -12.78 6.69
N GLN A 100 -1.24 -13.67 5.69
CA GLN A 100 -0.50 -13.47 4.45
C GLN A 100 -1.01 -12.26 3.66
N ASP A 101 -2.33 -12.11 3.56
CA ASP A 101 -2.95 -11.01 2.82
C ASP A 101 -2.74 -9.64 3.48
N TYR A 102 -2.81 -9.55 4.80
CA TYR A 102 -2.46 -8.31 5.51
C TYR A 102 -0.96 -7.99 5.39
N GLN A 103 -0.07 -8.98 5.50
CA GLN A 103 1.37 -8.76 5.31
C GLN A 103 1.67 -8.25 3.89
N ARG A 104 1.02 -8.86 2.90
CA ARG A 104 1.05 -8.44 1.49
C ARG A 104 0.62 -6.97 1.35
N ARG A 105 -0.52 -6.61 1.93
CA ARG A 105 -1.04 -5.25 1.87
C ARG A 105 -0.16 -4.24 2.62
N LEU A 106 0.35 -4.62 3.79
CA LEU A 106 1.24 -3.77 4.57
C LEU A 106 2.54 -3.49 3.80
N SER A 107 3.12 -4.52 3.17
CA SER A 107 4.28 -4.37 2.29
C SER A 107 4.00 -3.38 1.17
N PHE A 108 2.88 -3.54 0.46
CA PHE A 108 2.46 -2.60 -0.59
C PHE A 108 2.39 -1.15 -0.07
N LEU A 109 1.62 -0.90 0.99
CA LEU A 109 1.35 0.45 1.52
C LEU A 109 2.57 1.14 2.15
N THR A 110 3.58 0.37 2.58
CA THR A 110 4.78 0.90 3.23
C THR A 110 6.03 0.87 2.36
N HIS A 111 5.94 0.33 1.15
CA HIS A 111 7.09 0.22 0.27
C HIS A 111 7.61 1.61 -0.13
N PRO A 112 8.93 1.87 -0.05
CA PRO A 112 9.50 3.17 -0.43
C PRO A 112 9.22 3.56 -1.89
N SER A 113 9.10 2.57 -2.78
CA SER A 113 8.78 2.77 -4.21
C SER A 113 7.40 3.37 -4.49
N LEU A 114 6.45 3.26 -3.55
CA LEU A 114 5.11 3.84 -3.68
C LEU A 114 5.21 5.34 -4.03
N LYS A 115 6.30 5.97 -3.59
CA LYS A 115 6.60 7.37 -3.81
C LYS A 115 7.01 7.75 -5.25
N TRP A 116 7.38 6.77 -6.06
CA TRP A 116 7.78 7.02 -7.44
C TRP A 116 6.62 6.84 -8.42
N MET A 117 5.51 6.21 -7.97
CA MET A 117 4.35 5.95 -8.82
C MET A 117 3.74 7.22 -9.39
N GLY A 118 3.45 7.24 -10.69
CA GLY A 118 2.87 8.39 -11.39
C GLY A 118 3.42 8.58 -12.81
N ARG A 119 2.81 9.50 -13.56
CA ARG A 119 3.03 9.65 -15.01
C ARG A 119 3.98 10.77 -15.15
N TYR A 120 5.08 10.54 -15.84
CA TYR A 120 6.04 11.58 -16.10
C TYR A 120 6.05 11.83 -17.60
N VAL A 121 5.90 13.08 -18.00
CA VAL A 121 5.75 13.49 -19.40
C VAL A 121 6.94 14.33 -19.81
N ALA A 122 7.45 14.10 -21.01
CA ALA A 122 8.39 14.98 -21.70
C ALA A 122 7.80 15.36 -23.07
N GLY A 123 7.76 16.66 -23.38
CA GLY A 123 7.06 17.18 -24.56
C GLY A 123 5.58 17.51 -24.29
N ARG A 124 4.76 17.63 -25.34
CA ARG A 124 3.34 17.98 -25.23
C ARG A 124 2.45 16.81 -25.63
N CYS A 125 2.00 16.05 -24.65
CA CYS A 125 0.96 15.05 -24.88
C CYS A 125 -0.43 15.70 -24.96
N PRO A 126 -1.34 15.23 -25.85
CA PRO A 126 -1.27 14.00 -26.65
C PRO A 126 -0.57 14.11 -28.02
N HIS A 127 0.11 15.23 -28.33
CA HIS A 127 0.64 15.52 -29.68
C HIS A 127 2.11 15.09 -29.90
N ASP A 128 3.06 15.83 -29.35
CA ASP A 128 4.50 15.66 -29.55
C ASP A 128 5.20 15.41 -28.22
N GLY A 129 5.04 14.20 -27.68
CA GLY A 129 5.66 13.85 -26.42
C GLY A 129 5.80 12.37 -26.20
N VAL A 130 6.51 12.07 -25.12
CA VAL A 130 6.63 10.75 -24.56
C VAL A 130 6.20 10.82 -23.09
N TYR A 131 5.65 9.74 -22.58
CA TYR A 131 5.35 9.62 -21.16
C TYR A 131 5.83 8.28 -20.64
N MET A 132 6.28 8.26 -19.39
CA MET A 132 6.50 7.02 -18.67
C MET A 132 5.46 6.87 -17.57
N ASP A 133 4.96 5.65 -17.44
CA ASP A 133 4.18 5.24 -16.30
C ASP A 133 5.07 4.48 -15.33
N VAL A 134 5.12 4.97 -14.10
CA VAL A 134 5.83 4.31 -13.00
C VAL A 134 4.79 3.63 -12.12
N THR A 135 4.91 2.31 -11.98
CA THR A 135 4.07 1.49 -11.13
C THR A 135 4.91 0.83 -10.05
N GLN A 136 4.32 0.56 -8.90
CA GLN A 136 4.96 -0.30 -7.92
C GLN A 136 5.00 -1.72 -8.49
N ASN A 137 6.18 -2.33 -8.52
CA ASN A 137 6.26 -3.75 -8.79
C ASN A 137 5.74 -4.45 -7.54
N TYR A 138 4.78 -5.36 -7.67
CA TYR A 138 4.17 -6.05 -6.54
C TYR A 138 3.74 -7.45 -6.98
N PRO A 139 4.05 -8.53 -6.22
CA PRO A 139 4.65 -8.57 -4.88
C PRO A 139 6.18 -8.44 -4.84
N ASP A 140 6.82 -8.39 -6.00
CA ASP A 140 8.28 -8.24 -6.11
C ASP A 140 8.74 -6.86 -5.63
N ALA A 141 10.01 -6.71 -5.30
CA ALA A 141 10.56 -5.42 -4.93
C ALA A 141 10.66 -4.46 -6.14
N GLY A 142 10.68 -3.16 -5.83
CA GLY A 142 11.04 -2.12 -6.80
C GLY A 142 9.85 -1.45 -7.51
N ILE A 143 10.12 -0.97 -8.72
CA ILE A 143 9.16 -0.32 -9.62
C ILE A 143 9.18 -0.98 -11.00
N GLY A 144 8.04 -0.91 -11.69
CA GLY A 144 7.97 -1.01 -13.14
C GLY A 144 7.97 0.38 -13.76
N VAL A 145 8.67 0.55 -14.87
CA VAL A 145 8.63 1.77 -15.69
C VAL A 145 8.35 1.36 -17.12
N GLU A 146 7.31 1.95 -17.71
CA GLU A 146 6.93 1.73 -19.10
C GLU A 146 6.86 3.08 -19.82
N LEU A 147 7.71 3.27 -20.83
CA LEU A 147 7.83 4.50 -21.62
C LEU A 147 7.10 4.36 -22.95
N TYR A 148 6.31 5.36 -23.32
CA TYR A 148 5.46 5.36 -24.52
C TYR A 148 5.57 6.68 -25.29
N ILE A 149 5.27 6.64 -26.59
CA ILE A 149 4.94 7.83 -27.39
C ILE A 149 3.46 8.19 -27.19
N CYS A 150 3.15 9.48 -27.10
CA CYS A 150 1.76 9.98 -27.12
C CYS A 150 1.12 9.80 -28.52
N PRO A 151 -0.20 9.53 -28.66
CA PRO A 151 -1.25 9.61 -27.64
C PRO A 151 -1.69 8.29 -26.99
N ASP A 152 -1.44 7.13 -27.63
CA ASP A 152 -2.01 5.82 -27.23
C ASP A 152 -0.88 4.83 -26.90
N PRO A 153 -0.90 4.12 -25.75
CA PRO A 153 0.10 3.09 -25.42
C PRO A 153 0.13 1.89 -26.39
N LYS A 154 -0.93 1.63 -27.17
CA LYS A 154 -1.03 0.45 -28.05
C LYS A 154 -0.02 0.52 -29.19
N GLY A 155 1.05 -0.28 -29.08
CA GLY A 155 2.10 -0.40 -30.10
C GLY A 155 3.16 0.71 -30.07
N ASN A 156 3.08 1.63 -29.11
CA ASN A 156 3.98 2.80 -29.00
C ASN A 156 4.93 2.73 -27.80
N MET A 157 5.09 1.54 -27.19
CA MET A 157 6.03 1.33 -26.10
C MET A 157 7.47 1.41 -26.63
N LEU A 158 8.26 2.28 -26.02
CA LEU A 158 9.66 2.52 -26.38
C LEU A 158 10.62 1.72 -25.50
N LEU A 159 10.31 1.60 -24.21
CA LEU A 159 11.24 1.06 -23.21
C LEU A 159 10.45 0.52 -22.02
N GLN A 160 10.94 -0.58 -21.46
CA GLN A 160 10.45 -1.14 -20.21
C GLN A 160 11.63 -1.37 -19.27
N ALA A 161 11.50 -0.92 -18.03
CA ALA A 161 12.47 -1.18 -16.98
C ALA A 161 11.77 -1.73 -15.74
N ARG A 162 12.46 -2.57 -14.98
CA ARG A 162 12.03 -3.03 -13.67
C ARG A 162 13.22 -3.06 -12.73
N GLY A 163 12.99 -2.78 -11.45
CA GLY A 163 14.00 -2.94 -10.42
C GLY A 163 13.83 -1.97 -9.27
N ASP A 164 14.76 -2.07 -8.31
CA ASP A 164 14.77 -1.20 -7.15
C ASP A 164 15.35 0.18 -7.48
N VAL A 165 14.69 1.20 -6.95
CA VAL A 165 15.25 2.55 -6.91
C VAL A 165 16.13 2.64 -5.68
N ASP A 166 17.43 2.89 -5.87
CA ASP A 166 18.38 2.98 -4.77
C ASP A 166 18.10 4.19 -3.85
N ALA A 167 18.84 4.28 -2.75
CA ALA A 167 18.70 5.37 -1.78
C ALA A 167 18.96 6.77 -2.38
N SER A 168 19.66 6.85 -3.52
CA SER A 168 19.92 8.10 -4.26
C SER A 168 18.84 8.43 -5.29
N GLY A 169 17.78 7.61 -5.40
CA GLY A 169 16.72 7.81 -6.36
C GLY A 169 17.02 7.25 -7.74
N LYS A 170 17.98 6.32 -7.88
CA LYS A 170 18.38 5.79 -9.20
C LYS A 170 17.88 4.38 -9.44
N LEU A 171 17.33 4.16 -10.63
CA LEU A 171 17.07 2.85 -11.21
C LEU A 171 18.04 2.65 -12.38
N SER A 172 18.92 1.66 -12.26
CA SER A 172 19.84 1.26 -13.33
C SER A 172 19.30 0.02 -14.03
N PHE A 173 19.32 -0.01 -15.35
CA PHE A 173 18.82 -1.13 -16.15
C PHE A 173 19.51 -1.18 -17.52
N GLU A 174 19.33 -2.27 -18.25
CA GLU A 174 19.85 -2.44 -19.61
C GLU A 174 18.70 -2.41 -20.61
N ASP A 175 18.89 -1.67 -21.70
CA ASP A 175 17.92 -1.57 -22.80
C ASP A 175 18.67 -1.81 -24.12
N ALA A 176 18.37 -2.91 -24.82
CA ALA A 176 19.04 -3.33 -26.06
C ALA A 176 20.59 -3.33 -25.99
N GLY A 177 21.17 -3.65 -24.82
CA GLY A 177 22.62 -3.59 -24.59
C GLY A 177 23.19 -2.19 -24.38
N CYS A 178 22.33 -1.20 -24.19
CA CYS A 178 22.70 0.11 -23.69
C CYS A 178 22.35 0.21 -22.19
N PRO A 179 23.34 0.39 -21.29
CA PRO A 179 23.05 0.65 -19.88
C PRO A 179 22.41 2.03 -19.74
N ARG A 180 21.27 2.09 -19.06
CA ARG A 180 20.50 3.32 -18.84
C ARG A 180 20.24 3.51 -17.35
N VAL A 181 20.08 4.78 -16.96
CA VAL A 181 19.78 5.17 -15.59
C VAL A 181 18.62 6.16 -15.58
N LEU A 182 17.57 5.82 -14.85
CA LEU A 182 16.51 6.73 -14.45
C LEU A 182 16.85 7.33 -13.09
N THR A 183 16.97 8.64 -13.02
CA THR A 183 17.16 9.37 -11.76
C THR A 183 15.87 10.09 -11.38
N PHE A 184 15.29 9.70 -10.25
CA PHE A 184 14.05 10.23 -9.71
C PHE A 184 14.31 11.29 -8.65
N THR A 185 13.53 12.36 -8.74
CA THR A 185 13.24 13.30 -7.66
C THR A 185 11.73 13.31 -7.45
N GLN A 186 11.21 14.15 -6.55
CA GLN A 186 9.78 14.16 -6.21
C GLN A 186 8.86 14.24 -7.44
N ASP A 187 9.14 15.14 -8.38
CA ASP A 187 8.29 15.42 -9.55
C ASP A 187 9.03 15.36 -10.89
N VAL A 188 10.26 14.81 -10.89
CA VAL A 188 11.10 14.72 -12.08
C VAL A 188 11.72 13.34 -12.19
N ALA A 189 11.67 12.75 -13.37
CA ALA A 189 12.47 11.60 -13.75
C ALA A 189 13.40 12.00 -14.89
N THR A 190 14.69 11.67 -14.78
CA THR A 190 15.67 11.94 -15.85
C THR A 190 16.21 10.61 -16.36
N LEU A 191 15.96 10.31 -17.64
CA LEU A 191 16.53 9.14 -18.31
C LEU A 191 17.88 9.52 -18.91
N SER A 192 18.92 8.76 -18.62
CA SER A 192 20.27 9.00 -19.12
C SER A 192 20.93 7.71 -19.59
N ALA A 193 21.88 7.83 -20.52
CA ALA A 193 22.74 6.75 -20.99
C ALA A 193 24.16 7.26 -21.28
N PRO A 194 25.17 6.37 -21.29
CA PRO A 194 26.51 6.71 -21.77
C PRO A 194 26.49 7.17 -23.23
N LYS A 195 27.31 8.16 -23.55
CA LYS A 195 27.50 8.65 -24.92
C LYS A 195 28.35 7.67 -25.73
N THR A 196 27.73 6.60 -26.21
CA THR A 196 28.33 5.57 -27.06
C THR A 196 27.51 5.41 -28.33
N GLU A 197 28.12 4.96 -29.44
CA GLU A 197 27.39 4.69 -30.69
C GLU A 197 26.21 3.75 -30.48
N ARG A 198 26.37 2.75 -29.60
CA ARG A 198 25.33 1.79 -29.23
C ARG A 198 24.14 2.41 -28.50
N CYS A 199 24.36 3.49 -27.76
CA CYS A 199 23.34 4.19 -27.00
C CYS A 199 22.75 5.41 -27.73
N ALA A 200 23.41 5.89 -28.79
CA ALA A 200 23.13 7.15 -29.49
C ALA A 200 21.78 7.24 -30.24
N MET A 201 20.95 6.21 -30.15
CA MET A 201 19.65 6.16 -30.83
C MET A 201 18.55 6.82 -29.98
N GLY A 202 18.34 8.12 -30.24
CA GLY A 202 17.03 8.79 -30.15
C GLY A 202 16.37 8.96 -28.78
N THR A 203 17.02 8.60 -27.67
CA THR A 203 16.46 8.68 -26.30
C THR A 203 17.42 9.34 -25.31
N ASP A 204 18.42 10.06 -25.83
CA ASP A 204 19.53 10.58 -25.03
C ASP A 204 19.11 11.83 -24.27
N LEU A 205 18.83 11.61 -22.99
CA LEU A 205 18.47 12.63 -22.02
C LEU A 205 17.08 13.23 -22.20
N HIS A 206 16.07 12.51 -21.70
CA HIS A 206 14.75 13.07 -21.48
C HIS A 206 14.56 13.44 -20.01
N VAL A 207 14.17 14.69 -19.77
CA VAL A 207 13.68 15.17 -18.47
C VAL A 207 12.17 15.11 -18.49
N PHE A 208 11.60 14.23 -17.70
CA PHE A 208 10.16 14.04 -17.56
C PHE A 208 9.67 14.74 -16.31
N ARG A 209 8.53 15.41 -16.40
CA ARG A 209 7.84 16.04 -15.26
C ARG A 209 6.60 15.24 -14.91
N ARG A 210 6.37 15.01 -13.63
CA ARG A 210 5.16 14.33 -13.15
C ARG A 210 3.93 15.13 -13.58
N ASP A 211 3.00 14.49 -14.27
CA ASP A 211 1.69 15.04 -14.62
C ASP A 211 0.72 14.76 -13.47
N PRO A 212 0.30 15.78 -12.69
CA PRO A 212 -0.63 15.57 -11.58
C PRO A 212 -2.04 15.16 -12.05
N ALA A 213 -2.50 15.62 -13.22
CA ALA A 213 -3.83 15.27 -13.73
C ALA A 213 -3.91 13.80 -14.13
N LYS A 214 -2.79 13.28 -14.63
CA LYS A 214 -2.58 11.87 -14.87
C LYS A 214 -1.57 11.34 -13.87
N SER A 215 -1.74 11.49 -12.54
CA SER A 215 -0.99 10.73 -11.52
C SER A 215 -1.87 10.42 -10.34
N PRO A 216 -1.87 9.18 -9.78
CA PRO A 216 -1.76 7.80 -10.27
C PRO A 216 -3.13 7.26 -10.78
N TYR A 217 -3.20 6.73 -12.00
CA TYR A 217 -4.20 7.25 -12.95
C TYR A 217 -5.58 6.62 -12.89
N LEU A 218 -6.61 7.46 -13.07
CA LEU A 218 -7.93 7.09 -13.59
C LEU A 218 -8.35 8.06 -14.71
N SER A 219 -7.93 7.77 -15.93
CA SER A 219 -8.73 7.53 -17.16
C SER A 219 -7.72 7.20 -18.27
N GLU A 220 -7.95 6.11 -19.01
CA GLU A 220 -7.30 5.84 -20.31
C GLU A 220 -7.40 7.07 -21.22
#